data_AF-M5BZN9-F1
#
_entry.id   AF-M5BZN9-F1
#
_cell.length_a   1.000
_cell.length_b   1.000
_cell.length_c   1.000
_cell.angle_alpha   90.00
_cell.angle_beta   90.00
_cell.angle_gamma   90.00
#
_symmetry.space_group_name_H-M   'P 1'
#
loop_
_entity.id
_entity.type
_entity.pdbx_description
1 polymer ?
#
loop_
_entity_poly.entity_id
_entity_poly.type
_entity_poly.pdbx_seq_one_letter_code
_entity_poly.pdbx_strand_id
1 'polypeptide(L)'
;MDSGPIKIVFEFKVDRDLTKELLRGLIHAILFHRAFGFVKPTSRDALDVTMPAIEDDNLSRQVDRKIDQFKQLLDDSPGLGTAGRKRGQMMVTFSELRTSKGWFSSAEEEVPWEEWTIVIEAHSKQTVSRATTSQALAQALHRIIVHTSSAHGREIVPAIRTVTNSLSPFPYSIKGKVGGTEI
;
A
#
# COMPACT_ATOMS: atom_id res chain seq x y z
N MET A 1 -19.08 18.46 1.52
CA MET A 1 -19.45 17.09 1.15
C MET A 1 -18.17 16.30 1.25
N ASP A 2 -18.05 15.35 2.18
CA ASP A 2 -16.89 14.46 2.24
C ASP A 2 -16.91 13.57 1.00
N SER A 3 -16.32 14.06 -0.09
CA SER A 3 -15.80 13.21 -1.14
C SER A 3 -14.76 12.33 -0.47
N GLY A 4 -15.01 11.02 -0.38
CA GLY A 4 -14.11 10.07 0.29
C GLY A 4 -12.65 10.14 -0.20
N PRO A 5 -11.75 9.29 0.33
CA PRO A 5 -10.32 9.41 0.06
C PRO A 5 -10.03 9.37 -1.43
N ILE A 6 -8.99 10.09 -1.85
CA ILE A 6 -8.47 9.99 -3.21
C ILE A 6 -7.94 8.58 -3.42
N LYS A 7 -8.37 7.94 -4.51
CA LYS A 7 -8.05 6.54 -4.78
C LYS A 7 -7.05 6.41 -5.91
N ILE A 8 -5.94 5.74 -5.64
CA ILE A 8 -4.95 5.34 -6.63
C ILE A 8 -4.99 3.82 -6.75
N VAL A 9 -5.15 3.32 -7.97
CA VAL A 9 -5.25 1.87 -8.23
C VAL A 9 -4.09 1.40 -9.11
N PHE A 10 -3.47 0.31 -8.67
CA PHE A 10 -2.54 -0.50 -9.44
C PHE A 10 -3.13 -1.89 -9.64
N GLU A 11 -3.06 -2.41 -10.86
CA GLU A 11 -3.53 -3.75 -11.18
C GLU A 11 -2.36 -4.57 -11.74
N PHE A 12 -2.12 -5.74 -11.16
CA PHE A 12 -1.03 -6.61 -11.56
C PHE A 12 -1.52 -8.01 -11.88
N LYS A 13 -1.07 -8.52 -13.01
CA LYS A 13 -0.98 -9.96 -13.28
C LYS A 13 0.40 -10.41 -12.86
N VAL A 14 0.47 -11.40 -11.98
CA VAL A 14 1.73 -11.82 -11.39
C VAL A 14 1.76 -13.32 -11.17
N ASP A 15 2.94 -13.91 -11.28
CA ASP A 15 3.14 -15.29 -10.83
C ASP A 15 2.91 -15.38 -9.32
N ARG A 16 2.19 -16.41 -8.87
CA ARG A 16 1.92 -16.65 -7.45
C ARG A 16 3.18 -16.60 -6.58
N ASP A 17 4.34 -17.03 -7.10
CA ASP A 17 5.59 -17.03 -6.33
C ASP A 17 6.21 -15.62 -6.21
N LEU A 18 5.88 -14.69 -7.10
CA LEU A 18 6.41 -13.32 -7.13
C LEU A 18 5.51 -12.31 -6.40
N THR A 19 4.28 -12.69 -6.03
CA THR A 19 3.30 -11.80 -5.39
C THR A 19 3.85 -11.08 -4.16
N LYS A 20 4.54 -11.79 -3.27
CA LYS A 20 5.05 -11.19 -2.03
C LYS A 20 6.13 -10.15 -2.28
N GLU A 21 7.05 -10.43 -3.20
CA GLU A 21 8.16 -9.54 -3.57
C GLU A 21 7.63 -8.26 -4.23
N LEU A 22 6.67 -8.40 -5.15
CA LEU A 22 5.96 -7.27 -5.77
C LEU A 22 5.28 -6.38 -4.73
N LEU A 23 4.46 -6.96 -3.85
CA LEU A 23 3.71 -6.22 -2.83
C LEU A 23 4.65 -5.49 -1.86
N ARG A 24 5.73 -6.16 -1.44
CA ARG A 24 6.73 -5.56 -0.55
C ARG A 24 7.36 -4.32 -1.17
N GLY A 25 7.83 -4.43 -2.42
CA GLY A 25 8.45 -3.31 -3.13
C GLY A 25 7.50 -2.12 -3.26
N LEU A 26 6.24 -2.37 -3.61
CA LEU A 26 5.25 -1.32 -3.84
C LEU A 26 4.78 -0.65 -2.54
N ILE A 27 4.49 -1.43 -1.49
CA ILE A 27 4.02 -0.90 -0.20
C ILE A 27 5.12 -0.08 0.48
N HIS A 28 6.38 -0.55 0.47
CA HIS A 28 7.49 0.24 1.03
C HIS A 28 7.69 1.56 0.29
N ALA A 29 7.55 1.58 -1.05
CA ALA A 29 7.66 2.81 -1.82
C ALA A 29 6.51 3.78 -1.52
N ILE A 30 5.26 3.31 -1.42
CA ILE A 30 4.11 4.13 -1.03
C ILE A 30 4.37 4.78 0.33
N LEU A 31 4.78 3.97 1.32
CA LEU A 31 5.06 4.46 2.66
C LEU A 31 6.23 5.45 2.68
N PHE A 32 7.29 5.21 1.92
CA PHE A 32 8.42 6.13 1.82
C PHE A 32 7.99 7.53 1.33
N HIS A 33 7.15 7.58 0.29
CA HIS A 33 6.69 8.86 -0.29
C HIS A 33 5.57 9.56 0.50
N ARG A 34 5.05 8.92 1.56
CA ARG A 34 3.95 9.42 2.39
C ARG A 34 4.23 9.39 3.90
N ALA A 35 5.42 8.97 4.31
CA ALA A 35 5.90 9.13 5.67
C ALA A 35 6.40 10.57 5.85
N PHE A 36 5.54 11.45 6.38
CA PHE A 36 5.88 12.86 6.59
C PHE A 36 6.60 13.13 7.93
N GLY A 37 7.11 12.09 8.59
CA GLY A 37 7.93 12.19 9.80
C GLY A 37 9.43 12.19 9.49
N PHE A 38 10.26 12.11 10.54
CA PHE A 38 11.70 11.93 10.41
C PHE A 38 12.00 10.47 10.05
N VAL A 39 12.27 10.21 8.78
CA VAL A 39 12.62 8.89 8.27
C VAL A 39 14.11 8.78 8.02
N LYS A 40 14.71 7.62 8.32
CA LYS A 40 16.05 7.27 7.86
C LYS A 40 15.93 6.58 6.49
N PRO A 41 16.34 7.22 5.38
CA PRO A 41 16.18 6.65 4.06
C PRO A 41 17.19 5.51 3.84
N THR A 42 16.76 4.48 3.11
CA THR A 42 17.61 3.39 2.62
C THR A 42 17.10 2.91 1.26
N SER A 43 17.80 1.97 0.62
CA SER A 43 17.39 1.33 -0.63
C SER A 43 17.19 -0.17 -0.44
N ARG A 44 16.24 -0.75 -1.16
CA ARG A 44 16.01 -2.20 -1.20
C ARG A 44 15.78 -2.63 -2.64
N ASP A 45 16.11 -3.88 -2.94
CA ASP A 45 15.82 -4.49 -4.24
C ASP A 45 14.57 -5.36 -4.12
N ALA A 46 13.66 -5.23 -5.09
CA ALA A 46 12.59 -6.19 -5.32
C ALA A 46 12.35 -6.35 -6.82
N LEU A 47 12.26 -7.59 -7.29
CA LEU A 47 12.11 -7.94 -8.71
C LEU A 47 13.15 -7.24 -9.58
N ASP A 48 14.40 -7.19 -9.11
CA ASP A 48 15.53 -6.59 -9.84
C ASP A 48 15.37 -5.08 -10.07
N VAL A 49 14.49 -4.42 -9.29
CA VAL A 49 14.31 -2.97 -9.23
C VAL A 49 14.73 -2.46 -7.86
N THR A 50 15.66 -1.52 -7.82
CA THR A 50 16.05 -0.81 -6.59
C THR A 50 15.04 0.30 -6.29
N MET A 51 14.41 0.25 -5.12
CA MET A 51 13.43 1.24 -4.67
C MET A 51 13.84 1.90 -3.33
N PRO A 52 13.37 3.13 -3.06
CA PRO A 52 13.56 3.73 -1.75
C PRO A 52 12.72 3.02 -0.70
N ALA A 53 13.24 2.97 0.52
CA ALA A 53 12.57 2.42 1.69
C ALA A 53 12.94 3.21 2.96
N ILE A 54 12.18 2.97 4.02
CA ILE A 54 12.44 3.49 5.36
C ILE A 54 13.21 2.42 6.13
N GLU A 55 14.35 2.79 6.73
CA GLU A 55 15.12 1.93 7.63
C GLU A 55 14.44 1.84 9.00
N ASP A 56 13.38 1.03 9.08
CA ASP A 56 12.64 0.74 10.32
C ASP A 56 12.21 -0.74 10.36
N ASP A 57 12.70 -1.46 11.37
CA ASP A 57 12.46 -2.89 11.56
C ASP A 57 11.02 -3.21 11.99
N ASN A 58 10.37 -2.31 12.72
CA ASN A 58 9.00 -2.52 13.15
C ASN A 58 8.04 -2.37 11.97
N LEU A 59 8.23 -1.32 11.17
CA LEU A 59 7.53 -1.12 9.91
C LEU A 59 7.72 -2.30 8.97
N SER A 60 8.98 -2.72 8.75
CA SER A 60 9.30 -3.85 7.87
C SER A 60 8.57 -5.12 8.31
N ARG A 61 8.62 -5.44 9.62
CA ARG A 61 7.89 -6.59 10.18
C ARG A 61 6.38 -6.46 10.05
N GLN A 62 5.82 -5.26 10.21
CA GLN A 62 4.38 -5.05 10.03
C GLN A 62 3.94 -5.28 8.59
N VAL A 63 4.69 -4.73 7.62
CA VAL A 63 4.45 -4.92 6.19
C VAL A 63 4.53 -6.40 5.82
N ASP A 64 5.61 -7.08 6.23
CA ASP A 64 5.79 -8.52 5.95
C ASP A 64 4.67 -9.37 6.54
N ARG A 65 4.27 -9.13 7.80
CA ARG A 65 3.14 -9.85 8.42
C ARG A 65 1.84 -9.68 7.63
N LYS A 66 1.52 -8.47 7.19
CA LYS A 66 0.30 -8.21 6.41
C LYS A 66 0.34 -8.86 5.04
N ILE A 67 1.49 -8.83 4.37
CA ILE A 67 1.70 -9.51 3.08
C ILE A 67 1.57 -11.03 3.25
N ASP A 68 2.14 -11.60 4.32
CA ASP A 68 2.06 -13.03 4.61
C ASP A 68 0.62 -13.48 4.86
N GLN A 69 -0.12 -12.75 5.69
CA GLN A 69 -1.54 -12.99 5.93
C GLN A 69 -2.34 -12.89 4.63
N PHE A 70 -2.08 -11.87 3.80
CA PHE A 70 -2.77 -11.69 2.53
C PHE A 70 -2.46 -12.83 1.57
N LYS A 71 -1.19 -13.25 1.48
CA LYS A 71 -0.76 -14.32 0.61
C LYS A 71 -1.39 -15.65 1.02
N GLN A 72 -1.46 -15.94 2.32
CA GLN A 72 -2.14 -17.13 2.82
C GLN A 72 -3.63 -17.10 2.47
N LEU A 73 -4.31 -15.99 2.73
CA LEU A 73 -5.73 -15.84 2.41
C LEU A 73 -5.99 -15.98 0.90
N LEU A 74 -5.14 -15.39 0.07
CA LEU A 74 -5.20 -15.52 -1.39
C LEU A 74 -4.97 -16.97 -1.82
N ASP A 75 -4.03 -17.65 -1.19
CA ASP A 75 -3.69 -19.04 -1.48
C ASP A 75 -4.76 -20.04 -1.05
N ASP A 76 -5.56 -19.70 -0.05
CA ASP A 76 -6.69 -20.53 0.41
C ASP A 76 -7.99 -20.24 -0.37
N SER A 77 -8.05 -19.14 -1.12
CA SER A 77 -9.26 -18.78 -1.86
C SER A 77 -9.54 -19.74 -3.01
N PRO A 78 -10.82 -19.95 -3.39
CA PRO A 78 -11.16 -20.67 -4.61
C PRO A 78 -10.49 -20.04 -5.84
N GLY A 79 -10.08 -20.88 -6.78
CA GLY A 79 -9.58 -20.42 -8.07
C GLY A 79 -10.71 -19.90 -8.96
N LEU A 80 -10.39 -18.94 -9.81
CA LEU A 80 -11.25 -18.35 -10.82
C LEU A 80 -11.00 -19.02 -12.18
N GLY A 81 -12.09 -19.50 -12.79
CA GLY A 81 -12.06 -20.16 -14.10
C GLY A 81 -11.27 -21.47 -14.11
N THR A 82 -11.08 -22.03 -15.31
CA THR A 82 -10.37 -23.30 -15.52
C THR A 82 -8.86 -23.21 -15.29
N ALA A 83 -8.31 -21.99 -15.28
CA ALA A 83 -6.90 -21.72 -15.09
C ALA A 83 -6.48 -21.56 -13.61
N GLY A 84 -7.41 -21.70 -12.65
CA GLY A 84 -7.10 -21.67 -11.22
C GLY A 84 -6.51 -20.33 -10.72
N ARG A 85 -6.82 -19.22 -11.39
CA ARG A 85 -6.30 -17.88 -11.06
C ARG A 85 -6.87 -17.40 -9.74
N LYS A 86 -6.13 -16.63 -8.96
CA LYS A 86 -6.62 -16.10 -7.69
C LYS A 86 -6.58 -14.59 -7.69
N ARG A 87 -7.59 -13.94 -7.13
CA ARG A 87 -7.69 -12.48 -7.14
C ARG A 87 -7.92 -11.92 -5.74
N GLY A 88 -7.18 -10.89 -5.40
CA GLY A 88 -7.33 -10.13 -4.15
C GLY A 88 -6.79 -8.72 -4.31
N GLN A 89 -6.87 -7.92 -3.26
CA GLN A 89 -6.29 -6.60 -3.23
C GLN A 89 -5.69 -6.29 -1.86
N MET A 90 -4.60 -5.52 -1.83
CA MET A 90 -4.10 -4.87 -0.63
C MET A 90 -4.35 -3.36 -0.73
N MET A 91 -4.65 -2.72 0.39
CA MET A 91 -4.90 -1.28 0.46
C MET A 91 -3.98 -0.66 1.51
N VAL A 92 -3.33 0.45 1.14
CA VAL A 92 -2.62 1.34 2.07
C VAL A 92 -3.43 2.63 2.16
N THR A 93 -3.99 2.92 3.32
CA THR A 93 -4.88 4.08 3.52
C THR A 93 -4.24 5.03 4.51
N PHE A 94 -4.13 6.30 4.14
CA PHE A 94 -3.69 7.39 5.01
C PHE A 94 -4.89 8.19 5.50
N SER A 95 -4.89 8.47 6.80
CA SER A 95 -5.98 9.19 7.48
C SER A 95 -5.46 10.44 8.17
N GLU A 96 -6.35 11.40 8.39
CA GLU A 96 -6.11 12.51 9.31
C GLU A 96 -6.85 12.26 10.63
N LEU A 97 -6.22 12.64 11.75
CA LEU A 97 -6.90 12.66 13.04
C LEU A 97 -7.70 13.96 13.14
N ARG A 98 -9.03 13.86 13.04
CA ARG A 98 -9.96 14.96 13.27
C ARG A 98 -10.49 14.88 14.69
N THR A 99 -10.40 15.97 15.43
CA THR A 99 -11.15 16.11 16.68
C THR A 99 -12.52 16.71 16.37
N SER A 100 -13.57 15.92 16.49
CA SER A 100 -14.94 16.44 16.47
C SER A 100 -15.24 17.04 17.84
N LYS A 101 -15.51 18.35 17.90
CA LYS A 101 -15.94 19.03 19.13
C LYS A 101 -17.46 19.04 19.21
N GLY A 102 -18.02 18.17 20.05
CA GLY A 102 -19.38 18.28 20.53
C GLY A 102 -19.47 19.25 21.71
N TRP A 103 -20.69 19.72 22.03
CA TRP A 103 -20.93 20.64 23.16
C TRP A 103 -20.51 20.04 24.52
N PHE A 104 -20.41 18.70 24.65
CA PHE A 104 -20.03 18.03 25.90
C PHE A 104 -18.93 16.97 25.78
N SER A 105 -18.38 16.71 24.58
CA SER A 105 -17.29 15.76 24.40
C SER A 105 -16.48 16.05 23.14
N SER A 106 -15.18 15.77 23.22
CA SER A 106 -14.31 15.66 22.05
C SER A 106 -14.14 14.19 21.70
N ALA A 107 -14.42 13.82 20.45
CA ALA A 107 -14.09 12.50 19.91
C ALA A 107 -12.99 12.67 18.85
N GLU A 108 -11.95 11.83 18.91
CA GLU A 108 -10.97 11.72 17.84
C GLU A 108 -11.46 10.70 16.82
N GLU A 109 -11.45 11.09 15.55
CA GLU A 109 -11.86 10.29 14.41
C GLU A 109 -10.73 10.25 13.38
N GLU A 110 -10.41 9.08 12.85
CA GLU A 110 -9.52 8.93 11.70
C GLU A 110 -10.33 9.06 10.40
N VAL A 111 -10.09 10.12 9.64
CA VAL A 111 -10.76 10.35 8.35
C VAL A 111 -9.79 10.06 7.21
N PRO A 112 -10.05 9.03 6.37
CA PRO A 112 -9.20 8.72 5.22
C PRO A 112 -9.15 9.86 4.20
N TRP A 113 -7.96 10.22 3.74
CA TRP A 113 -7.78 11.23 2.68
C TRP A 113 -7.10 10.66 1.42
N GLU A 114 -6.33 9.57 1.52
CA GLU A 114 -5.73 8.90 0.36
C GLU A 114 -5.70 7.38 0.57
N GLU A 115 -6.07 6.62 -0.47
CA GLU A 115 -6.10 5.16 -0.50
C GLU A 115 -5.37 4.63 -1.74
N TRP A 116 -4.35 3.82 -1.51
CA TRP A 116 -3.57 3.14 -2.54
C TRP A 116 -3.98 1.68 -2.61
N THR A 117 -4.72 1.30 -3.65
CA THR A 117 -5.21 -0.07 -3.86
C THR A 117 -4.33 -0.82 -4.85
N ILE A 118 -3.85 -1.99 -4.44
CA ILE A 118 -3.00 -2.89 -5.22
C ILE A 118 -3.80 -4.16 -5.49
N VAL A 119 -4.39 -4.26 -6.69
CA VAL A 119 -5.13 -5.43 -7.15
C VAL A 119 -4.17 -6.47 -7.72
N ILE A 120 -4.27 -7.70 -7.24
CA ILE A 120 -3.45 -8.83 -7.64
C ILE A 120 -4.35 -9.87 -8.33
N GLU A 121 -4.03 -10.21 -9.58
CA GLU A 121 -4.44 -11.45 -10.24
C GLU A 121 -3.22 -12.39 -10.26
N ALA A 122 -3.20 -13.35 -9.33
CA ALA A 122 -2.17 -14.35 -9.22
C ALA A 122 -2.43 -15.51 -10.20
N HIS A 123 -1.45 -15.77 -11.06
CA HIS A 123 -1.45 -16.87 -12.01
C HIS A 123 -0.63 -18.06 -11.48
N SER A 124 -0.84 -19.23 -12.08
CA SER A 124 0.01 -20.40 -11.86
C SER A 124 1.47 -20.11 -12.23
N LYS A 125 2.38 -20.93 -11.69
CA LYS A 125 3.82 -20.79 -11.93
C LYS A 125 4.14 -20.70 -13.42
N GLN A 126 5.14 -19.88 -13.75
CA GLN A 126 5.69 -19.62 -15.08
C GLN A 126 4.73 -18.97 -16.09
N THR A 127 3.55 -18.51 -15.64
CA THR A 127 2.60 -17.83 -16.54
C THR A 127 2.99 -16.37 -16.80
N VAL A 128 3.57 -15.70 -15.81
CA VAL A 128 4.05 -14.32 -15.91
C VAL A 128 5.53 -14.31 -15.59
N SER A 129 6.35 -13.79 -16.50
CA SER A 129 7.80 -13.77 -16.31
C SER A 129 8.21 -12.76 -15.23
N ARG A 130 9.31 -13.05 -14.51
CA ARG A 130 9.93 -12.10 -13.57
C ARG A 130 10.24 -10.75 -14.22
N ALA A 131 10.74 -10.75 -15.46
CA ALA A 131 11.03 -9.54 -16.21
C ALA A 131 9.76 -8.69 -16.45
N THR A 132 8.63 -9.33 -16.78
CA THR A 132 7.34 -8.64 -16.93
C THR A 132 6.88 -8.05 -15.60
N THR A 133 7.00 -8.79 -14.50
CA THR A 133 6.62 -8.28 -13.17
C THR A 133 7.55 -7.15 -12.70
N SER A 134 8.85 -7.25 -12.98
CA SER A 134 9.86 -6.22 -12.72
C SER A 134 9.53 -4.92 -13.45
N GLN A 135 9.24 -4.99 -14.75
CA GLN A 135 8.84 -3.84 -15.54
C GLN A 135 7.55 -3.19 -15.02
N ALA A 136 6.56 -4.00 -14.65
CA ALA A 136 5.32 -3.50 -14.08
C ALA A 136 5.53 -2.80 -12.73
N LEU A 137 6.41 -3.34 -11.87
CA LEU A 137 6.80 -2.70 -10.62
C LEU A 137 7.50 -1.37 -10.89
N ALA A 138 8.47 -1.32 -11.79
CA ALA A 138 9.18 -0.08 -12.14
C ALA A 138 8.21 1.03 -12.63
N GLN A 139 7.23 0.67 -13.46
CA GLN A 139 6.18 1.59 -13.90
C GLN A 139 5.30 2.09 -12.75
N ALA A 140 4.94 1.20 -11.81
CA ALA A 140 4.15 1.57 -10.65
C ALA A 140 4.91 2.50 -9.70
N LEU A 141 6.21 2.25 -9.47
CA LEU A 141 7.10 3.14 -8.71
C LEU A 141 7.19 4.52 -9.37
N HIS A 142 7.36 4.59 -10.69
CA HIS A 142 7.37 5.85 -11.41
C HIS A 142 6.04 6.61 -11.23
N ARG A 143 4.89 5.91 -11.30
CA ARG A 143 3.57 6.51 -11.05
C ARG A 143 3.43 7.04 -9.62
N ILE A 144 3.97 6.36 -8.60
CA ILE A 144 4.02 6.88 -7.22
C ILE A 144 4.78 8.21 -7.18
N ILE A 145 5.97 8.26 -7.79
CA ILE A 145 6.81 9.46 -7.81
C ILE A 145 6.08 10.62 -8.51
N VAL A 146 5.53 10.36 -9.70
CA VAL A 146 4.81 11.39 -10.48
C VAL A 146 3.60 11.91 -9.70
N HIS A 147 2.80 11.03 -9.11
CA HIS A 147 1.66 11.44 -8.30
C HIS A 147 2.10 12.27 -7.09
N THR A 148 2.99 11.73 -6.26
CA THR A 148 3.41 12.34 -5.00
C THR A 148 4.16 13.66 -5.17
N SER A 149 4.83 13.87 -6.30
CA SER A 149 5.53 15.12 -6.63
C SER A 149 4.69 16.14 -7.41
N SER A 150 3.53 15.74 -7.95
CA SER A 150 2.64 16.63 -8.71
C SER A 150 2.05 17.74 -7.83
N ALA A 151 1.57 18.83 -8.46
CA ALA A 151 0.86 19.90 -7.74
C ALA A 151 -0.35 19.34 -6.97
N HIS A 152 -1.19 18.56 -7.65
CA HIS A 152 -2.36 17.92 -7.05
C HIS A 152 -1.98 16.97 -5.90
N GLY A 153 -1.03 16.05 -6.13
CA GLY A 153 -0.63 15.07 -5.11
C GLY A 153 0.05 15.66 -3.87
N ARG A 154 0.50 16.92 -3.93
CA ARG A 154 0.97 17.69 -2.77
C ARG A 154 -0.17 18.47 -2.10
N GLU A 155 -1.10 19.03 -2.87
CA GLU A 155 -2.24 19.82 -2.36
C GLU A 155 -3.22 18.98 -1.53
N ILE A 156 -3.33 17.68 -1.84
CA ILE A 156 -4.25 16.76 -1.15
C ILE A 156 -3.76 16.33 0.24
N VAL A 157 -2.49 16.60 0.57
CA VAL A 157 -1.92 16.26 1.87
C VAL A 157 -2.51 17.22 2.91
N PRO A 158 -3.20 16.72 3.96
CA PRO A 158 -3.79 17.58 4.97
C PRO A 158 -2.74 18.42 5.70
N ALA A 159 -3.17 19.49 6.36
CA ALA A 159 -2.28 20.27 7.21
C ALA A 159 -1.80 19.43 8.41
N ILE A 160 -0.49 19.40 8.67
CA ILE A 160 0.08 18.74 9.84
C ILE A 160 -0.25 19.58 11.07
N ARG A 161 -1.17 19.09 11.91
CA ARG A 161 -1.63 19.78 13.13
C ARG A 161 -0.92 19.32 14.40
N THR A 162 -0.37 18.11 14.37
CA THR A 162 0.30 17.48 15.51
C THR A 162 1.68 17.04 15.08
N VAL A 163 2.70 17.47 15.82
CA VAL A 163 4.07 16.97 15.64
C VAL A 163 4.20 15.70 16.47
N THR A 164 4.47 14.57 15.82
CA THR A 164 4.68 13.27 16.46
C THR A 164 6.12 12.83 16.26
N ASN A 165 6.68 12.07 17.22
CA ASN A 165 7.97 11.39 17.04
C ASN A 165 7.83 10.07 16.27
N SER A 166 6.78 9.92 15.45
CA SER A 166 6.50 8.74 14.65
C SER A 166 6.94 8.93 13.20
N LEU A 167 6.95 7.83 12.44
CA LEU A 167 7.29 7.83 11.00
C LEU A 167 6.37 8.72 10.15
N SER A 168 5.15 8.98 10.63
CA SER A 168 4.17 9.83 9.95
C SER A 168 3.28 10.53 10.98
N PRO A 169 2.98 11.84 10.80
CA PRO A 169 1.94 12.55 11.55
C PRO A 169 0.53 12.13 11.14
N PHE A 170 0.38 11.43 10.01
CA PHE A 170 -0.88 10.85 9.54
C PHE A 170 -0.91 9.35 9.85
N PRO A 171 -1.91 8.85 10.60
CA PRO A 171 -2.14 7.42 10.73
C PRO A 171 -2.26 6.74 9.36
N TYR A 172 -1.78 5.50 9.29
CA TYR A 172 -1.98 4.67 8.12
C TYR A 172 -2.39 3.25 8.51
N SER A 173 -3.13 2.59 7.63
CA SER A 173 -3.48 1.18 7.76
C SER A 173 -3.08 0.41 6.51
N ILE A 174 -2.75 -0.88 6.70
CA ILE A 174 -2.47 -1.83 5.62
C ILE A 174 -3.46 -2.98 5.78
N LYS A 175 -4.32 -3.16 4.79
CA LYS A 175 -5.38 -4.15 4.79
C LYS A 175 -5.29 -5.05 3.56
N GLY A 176 -5.69 -6.31 3.69
CA GLY A 176 -5.80 -7.25 2.58
C GLY A 176 -7.24 -7.73 2.44
N LYS A 177 -7.72 -7.87 1.19
CA LYS A 177 -9.07 -8.37 0.90
C LYS A 177 -9.03 -9.41 -0.20
N VAL A 178 -9.67 -10.55 0.04
CA VAL A 178 -9.87 -11.62 -0.93
C VAL A 178 -11.32 -12.08 -0.84
N GLY A 179 -12.08 -11.89 -1.93
CA GLY A 179 -13.52 -12.10 -1.91
C GLY A 179 -14.21 -11.25 -0.83
N GLY A 180 -14.90 -11.91 0.10
CA GLY A 180 -15.59 -11.26 1.22
C GLY A 180 -14.77 -11.11 2.50
N THR A 181 -13.55 -11.66 2.57
CA THR A 181 -12.72 -11.67 3.78
C THR A 181 -11.70 -10.53 3.74
N GLU A 182 -11.58 -9.80 4.86
CA GLU A 182 -10.61 -8.73 5.08
C GLU A 182 -9.66 -9.08 6.25
N ILE A 183 -8.40 -8.68 6.14
CA ILE A 183 -7.33 -8.85 7.14
C ILE A 183 -6.55 -7.55 7.37
#